data_AF-A0A8G1RYK0-F1
#
_entry.id   AF-A0A8G1RYK0-F1
#
_cell.length_a   1.000
_cell.length_b   1.000
_cell.length_c   1.000
_cell.angle_alpha   90.00
_cell.angle_beta   90.00
_cell.angle_gamma   90.00
#
_symmetry.space_group_name_H-M   'P 1'
#
loop_
_entity.id
_entity.type
_entity.pdbx_description
1 polymer ?
#
loop_
_entity_poly.entity_id
_entity_poly.type
_entity_poly.pdbx_seq_one_letter_code
_entity_poly.pdbx_strand_id
1 'polypeptide(L)'
;MKSSTFGMLALAAAAKMVDAHATVFAVWINGEDQGLGNSASGYIRSPPSNSPVKDVTSTDITCNVNGDQAAAKTLSVKGGDVVTFEWHHDSRDASDDIIASSHKGPVMVYMAPTTAGSSGKNWVKIAEDGYSDGTWAVDTLIANRGKHNITVPDVPAGDYLFRPEIIALHEANTEGGAQFYMECVQFKVTSDGANTLPDGVSLPGAYSATDPGILFNMYGSFDSYPIPGPSVWDGTSSGSASSSSSSSSSSSSAAAAVVATSSSSSSASIEAVTTKGAVAAVSTAAAVAPTTTAAAPTTFATAVASTKKATACRNKTKSSSASAAASAVAETTSSTAAAVAVETTAAAAASSASSASGTAGKYERCGGQGWTGATTCVDGWTCKQWNPYYSQCVESA
;
A
#
# COMPACT_ATOMS: atom_id res chain seq x y z
N MET A 1 63.39 20.90 -28.74
CA MET A 1 62.36 21.83 -28.20
C MET A 1 61.29 21.00 -27.51
N LYS A 2 60.67 21.53 -26.45
CA LYS A 2 59.55 20.89 -25.73
C LYS A 2 58.21 21.26 -26.41
N SER A 3 57.11 20.72 -25.86
CA SER A 3 55.69 21.01 -26.17
C SER A 3 55.07 20.20 -27.31
N SER A 4 53.81 19.76 -27.22
CA SER A 4 52.97 19.51 -26.03
C SER A 4 51.81 18.61 -26.43
N THR A 5 51.63 17.45 -25.81
CA THR A 5 50.47 16.58 -26.07
C THR A 5 49.34 16.99 -25.13
N PHE A 6 48.37 17.77 -25.63
CA PHE A 6 47.17 18.10 -24.87
C PHE A 6 46.33 16.83 -24.65
N GLY A 7 46.37 16.29 -23.43
CA GLY A 7 45.52 15.19 -23.02
C GLY A 7 44.09 15.67 -22.78
N MET A 8 43.15 15.20 -23.59
CA MET A 8 41.72 15.44 -23.40
C MET A 8 41.22 14.50 -22.29
N LEU A 9 41.18 14.98 -21.05
CA LEU A 9 40.72 14.21 -19.91
C LEU A 9 39.18 14.11 -19.95
N ALA A 10 38.66 13.03 -20.52
CA ALA A 10 37.23 12.75 -20.56
C ALA A 10 36.71 12.48 -19.13
N LEU A 11 36.02 13.48 -18.55
CA LEU A 11 35.39 13.35 -17.25
C LEU A 11 34.10 12.53 -17.39
N ALA A 12 34.21 11.21 -17.31
CA ALA A 12 33.06 10.32 -17.26
C ALA A 12 32.34 10.47 -15.91
N ALA A 13 31.44 11.45 -15.82
CA ALA A 13 30.48 11.56 -14.74
C ALA A 13 29.51 10.38 -14.86
N ALA A 14 29.76 9.31 -14.11
CA ALA A 14 28.80 8.23 -13.96
C ALA A 14 27.56 8.80 -13.26
N ALA A 15 26.47 8.97 -14.02
CA ALA A 15 25.17 9.21 -13.44
C ALA A 15 24.83 8.01 -12.55
N LYS A 16 24.80 8.24 -11.24
CA LYS A 16 24.17 7.28 -10.34
C LYS A 16 22.69 7.30 -10.67
N MET A 17 22.17 6.19 -11.17
CA MET A 17 20.72 5.98 -11.20
C MET A 17 20.25 6.00 -9.75
N VAL A 18 19.15 6.70 -9.50
CA VAL A 18 18.65 6.93 -8.14
C VAL A 18 17.81 5.72 -7.75
N ASP A 19 18.50 4.63 -7.39
CA ASP A 19 17.89 3.55 -6.60
C ASP A 19 17.28 4.19 -5.35
N ALA A 20 15.96 4.07 -5.22
CA ALA A 20 15.21 4.57 -4.07
C ALA A 20 13.84 3.91 -3.95
N HIS A 21 13.08 3.88 -5.05
CA HIS A 21 11.62 3.75 -5.00
C HIS A 21 11.13 2.32 -5.32
N ALA A 22 9.84 2.03 -5.13
CA ALA A 22 9.26 0.73 -5.49
C ALA A 22 7.76 0.82 -5.84
N THR A 23 7.29 -0.13 -6.65
CA THR A 23 5.86 -0.39 -6.93
C THR A 23 5.58 -1.89 -6.99
N VAL A 24 4.34 -2.32 -6.76
CA VAL A 24 3.93 -3.72 -6.96
C VAL A 24 3.79 -4.00 -8.46
N PHE A 25 4.58 -4.95 -8.97
CA PHE A 25 4.52 -5.39 -10.38
C PHE A 25 3.59 -6.60 -10.56
N ALA A 26 3.58 -7.53 -9.61
CA ALA A 26 2.89 -8.80 -9.75
C ALA A 26 2.43 -9.38 -8.42
N VAL A 27 1.59 -10.42 -8.51
CA VAL A 27 1.11 -11.24 -7.40
C VAL A 27 1.33 -12.71 -7.72
N TRP A 28 1.61 -13.48 -6.68
CA TRP A 28 1.61 -14.94 -6.73
C TRP A 28 0.51 -15.49 -5.81
N ILE A 29 -0.16 -16.56 -6.21
CA ILE A 29 -1.17 -17.24 -5.41
C ILE A 29 -0.71 -18.68 -5.21
N ASN A 30 -0.53 -19.10 -3.96
CA ASN A 30 0.00 -20.42 -3.59
C ASN A 30 1.33 -20.79 -4.29
N GLY A 31 2.14 -19.78 -4.62
CA GLY A 31 3.42 -19.95 -5.35
C GLY A 31 3.30 -19.96 -6.87
N GLU A 32 2.12 -19.71 -7.45
CA GLU A 32 1.92 -19.57 -8.89
C GLU A 32 1.87 -18.08 -9.31
N ASP A 33 2.75 -17.68 -10.22
CA ASP A 33 2.83 -16.33 -10.80
C ASP A 33 1.54 -15.98 -11.58
N GLN A 34 0.88 -14.89 -11.20
CA GLN A 34 -0.33 -14.41 -11.90
C GLN A 34 0.00 -13.50 -13.12
N GLY A 35 1.29 -13.31 -13.42
CA GLY A 35 1.82 -12.44 -14.46
C GLY A 35 1.81 -10.96 -14.04
N LEU A 36 2.34 -10.08 -14.90
CA LEU A 36 2.38 -8.64 -14.63
C LEU A 36 0.97 -8.06 -14.39
N GLY A 37 0.76 -7.56 -13.17
CA GLY A 37 -0.46 -6.89 -12.73
C GLY A 37 -0.45 -5.38 -12.96
N ASN A 38 0.73 -4.78 -13.10
CA ASN A 38 0.94 -3.35 -13.32
C ASN A 38 0.82 -2.93 -14.79
N SER A 39 -0.24 -3.37 -15.45
CA SER A 39 -0.48 -3.10 -16.87
C SER A 39 -1.94 -2.69 -17.12
N ALA A 40 -2.22 -2.10 -18.29
CA ALA A 40 -3.57 -1.66 -18.66
C ALA A 40 -4.62 -2.80 -18.69
N SER A 41 -4.18 -4.06 -18.86
CA SER A 41 -5.01 -5.28 -18.79
C SER A 41 -4.84 -6.04 -17.46
N GLY A 42 -4.12 -5.46 -16.51
CA GLY A 42 -3.74 -6.06 -15.24
C GLY A 42 -4.78 -5.91 -14.13
N TYR A 43 -4.36 -6.21 -12.91
CA TYR A 43 -5.18 -6.35 -11.71
C TYR A 43 -4.73 -5.46 -10.53
N ILE A 44 -3.72 -4.62 -10.76
CA ILE A 44 -3.17 -3.66 -9.81
C ILE A 44 -3.57 -2.25 -10.25
N ARG A 45 -4.17 -1.47 -9.34
CA ARG A 45 -4.43 -0.04 -9.54
C ARG A 45 -3.10 0.70 -9.40
N SER A 46 -2.43 0.86 -10.53
CA SER A 46 -1.01 1.22 -10.56
C SER A 46 -0.81 2.73 -10.70
N PRO A 47 0.09 3.34 -9.91
CA PRO A 47 0.51 4.72 -10.12
C PRO A 47 1.29 4.86 -11.45
N PRO A 48 1.41 6.08 -12.01
CA PRO A 48 2.15 6.32 -13.25
C PRO A 48 3.68 6.35 -13.06
N SER A 49 4.16 6.29 -11.81
CA SER A 49 5.58 6.26 -11.43
C SER A 49 5.72 5.62 -10.06
N ASN A 50 6.95 5.27 -9.68
CA ASN A 50 7.29 4.79 -8.34
C ASN A 50 7.44 5.92 -7.28
N SER A 51 7.08 7.16 -7.60
CA SER A 51 7.15 8.29 -6.65
C SER A 51 6.31 8.04 -5.37
N PRO A 52 6.78 8.44 -4.17
CA PRO A 52 6.09 8.16 -2.93
C PRO A 52 4.95 9.15 -2.67
N VAL A 53 3.90 8.70 -2.00
CA VAL A 53 2.97 9.59 -1.30
C VAL A 53 3.63 10.04 0.01
N LYS A 54 3.54 11.32 0.38
CA LYS A 54 4.08 11.85 1.65
C LYS A 54 3.05 12.56 2.52
N ASP A 55 1.99 13.10 1.92
CA ASP A 55 0.86 13.72 2.63
C ASP A 55 -0.14 12.64 3.08
N VAL A 56 -0.13 12.33 4.37
CA VAL A 56 -1.05 11.36 5.00
C VAL A 56 -2.52 11.81 5.00
N THR A 57 -2.80 13.07 4.66
CA THR A 57 -4.15 13.63 4.52
C THR A 57 -4.67 13.56 3.08
N SER A 58 -3.80 13.32 2.10
CA SER A 58 -4.21 13.15 0.70
C SER A 58 -5.05 11.88 0.52
N THR A 59 -6.01 11.92 -0.41
CA THR A 59 -6.73 10.73 -0.90
C THR A 59 -5.80 9.71 -1.55
N ASP A 60 -4.61 10.12 -2.01
CA ASP A 60 -3.63 9.21 -2.61
C ASP A 60 -3.11 8.18 -1.60
N ILE A 61 -3.17 8.47 -0.29
CA ILE A 61 -2.75 7.48 0.73
C ILE A 61 -3.63 6.22 0.70
N THR A 62 -4.83 6.25 0.14
CA THR A 62 -5.68 5.06 0.08
C THR A 62 -5.13 3.99 -0.87
N CYS A 63 -4.86 4.36 -2.12
CA CYS A 63 -4.58 3.40 -3.20
C CYS A 63 -3.53 3.93 -4.20
N ASN A 64 -2.72 4.91 -3.78
CA ASN A 64 -1.86 5.76 -4.62
C ASN A 64 -2.65 6.69 -5.57
N VAL A 65 -1.91 7.55 -6.28
CA VAL A 65 -2.45 8.30 -7.43
C VAL A 65 -3.00 7.31 -8.49
N ASN A 66 -4.13 7.65 -9.12
CA ASN A 66 -4.96 6.75 -9.95
C ASN A 66 -5.60 5.56 -9.19
N GLY A 67 -5.48 5.49 -7.86
CA GLY A 67 -6.02 4.39 -7.06
C GLY A 67 -7.55 4.28 -7.02
N ASP A 68 -8.25 5.31 -7.50
CA ASP A 68 -9.70 5.31 -7.74
C ASP A 68 -10.10 4.57 -9.04
N GLN A 69 -9.18 4.44 -10.00
CA GLN A 69 -9.40 3.75 -11.26
C GLN A 69 -9.38 2.24 -11.05
N ALA A 70 -10.48 1.55 -11.37
CA ALA A 70 -10.53 0.09 -11.31
C ALA A 70 -9.57 -0.54 -12.33
N ALA A 71 -8.81 -1.55 -11.91
CA ALA A 71 -7.98 -2.34 -12.82
C ALA A 71 -8.86 -3.27 -13.68
N ALA A 72 -8.37 -3.66 -14.86
CA ALA A 72 -9.15 -4.41 -15.85
C ALA A 72 -9.46 -5.87 -15.45
N LYS A 73 -8.67 -6.44 -14.53
CA LYS A 73 -8.78 -7.83 -14.05
C LYS A 73 -8.95 -7.88 -12.52
N THR A 74 -9.59 -8.94 -12.06
CA THR A 74 -9.68 -9.32 -10.64
C THR A 74 -9.11 -10.73 -10.49
N LEU A 75 -8.22 -10.95 -9.52
CA LEU A 75 -7.66 -12.26 -9.20
C LEU A 75 -8.65 -13.07 -8.35
N SER A 76 -8.66 -14.40 -8.48
CA SER A 76 -9.54 -15.27 -7.66
C SER A 76 -8.73 -16.00 -6.60
N VAL A 77 -9.21 -15.96 -5.35
CA VAL A 77 -8.58 -16.60 -4.18
C VAL A 77 -9.62 -17.28 -3.29
N LYS A 78 -9.16 -17.98 -2.26
CA LYS A 78 -9.93 -18.60 -1.16
C LYS A 78 -9.30 -18.20 0.17
N GLY A 79 -10.09 -18.23 1.25
CA GLY A 79 -9.57 -18.22 2.61
C GLY A 79 -8.53 -19.34 2.79
N GLY A 80 -7.40 -19.01 3.39
CA GLY A 80 -6.25 -19.90 3.52
C GLY A 80 -5.26 -19.92 2.35
N ASP A 81 -5.58 -19.33 1.19
CA ASP A 81 -4.58 -19.17 0.11
C ASP A 81 -3.45 -18.24 0.56
N VAL A 82 -2.22 -18.52 0.10
CA VAL A 82 -1.07 -17.64 0.29
C VAL A 82 -0.98 -16.66 -0.87
N VAL A 83 -1.22 -15.39 -0.62
CA VAL A 83 -1.01 -14.30 -1.58
C VAL A 83 0.35 -13.68 -1.33
N THR A 84 1.17 -13.59 -2.37
CA THR A 84 2.47 -12.91 -2.36
C THR A 84 2.37 -11.66 -3.22
N PHE A 85 2.76 -10.51 -2.69
CA PHE A 85 2.94 -9.29 -3.49
C PHE A 85 4.42 -9.18 -3.89
N GLU A 86 4.68 -8.85 -5.15
CA GLU A 86 6.03 -8.72 -5.70
C GLU A 86 6.31 -7.28 -6.15
N TRP A 87 7.19 -6.63 -5.39
CA TRP A 87 7.65 -5.25 -5.57
C TRP A 87 8.92 -5.18 -6.43
N HIS A 88 9.05 -4.11 -7.20
CA HIS A 88 10.23 -3.79 -8.00
C HIS A 88 10.46 -2.28 -8.11
N HIS A 89 11.72 -1.89 -8.36
CA HIS A 89 12.09 -0.49 -8.53
C HIS A 89 11.82 -0.01 -9.97
N ASP A 90 12.52 -0.60 -10.95
CA ASP A 90 12.46 -0.24 -12.37
C ASP A 90 12.02 -1.41 -13.26
N SER A 91 12.33 -2.66 -12.88
CA SER A 91 12.22 -3.83 -13.77
C SER A 91 11.91 -5.14 -13.02
N ARG A 92 11.16 -6.06 -13.61
CA ARG A 92 10.94 -7.42 -13.06
C ARG A 92 12.11 -8.38 -13.38
N ASP A 93 13.34 -7.86 -13.45
CA ASP A 93 14.51 -8.61 -13.86
C ASP A 93 15.35 -9.11 -12.67
N ALA A 94 16.22 -10.09 -12.94
CA ALA A 94 17.04 -10.72 -11.91
C ALA A 94 18.02 -9.74 -11.21
N SER A 95 18.36 -8.64 -11.88
CA SER A 95 19.29 -7.59 -11.44
C SER A 95 18.64 -6.38 -10.77
N ASP A 96 17.31 -6.29 -10.73
CA ASP A 96 16.59 -5.22 -10.05
C ASP A 96 16.90 -5.21 -8.55
N ASP A 97 17.06 -4.02 -7.95
CA ASP A 97 17.41 -3.84 -6.54
C ASP A 97 16.19 -3.89 -5.60
N ILE A 98 14.97 -3.96 -6.16
CA ILE A 98 13.66 -3.97 -5.50
C ILE A 98 13.27 -2.60 -4.92
N ILE A 99 14.11 -2.10 -4.03
CA ILE A 99 14.01 -0.81 -3.35
C ILE A 99 15.36 -0.53 -2.69
N ALA A 100 15.80 0.72 -2.64
CA ALA A 100 17.12 1.00 -2.10
C ALA A 100 17.23 0.59 -0.63
N SER A 101 18.32 -0.08 -0.29
CA SER A 101 18.60 -0.54 1.09
C SER A 101 18.61 0.55 2.17
N SER A 102 18.60 1.85 1.81
CA SER A 102 18.39 2.97 2.73
C SER A 102 16.95 3.12 3.21
N HIS A 103 15.96 2.63 2.44
CA HIS A 103 14.53 2.82 2.66
C HIS A 103 13.96 1.91 3.77
N LYS A 104 14.66 1.82 4.90
CA LYS A 104 14.24 1.02 6.06
C LYS A 104 12.84 1.43 6.53
N GLY A 105 12.06 0.44 6.94
CA GLY A 105 10.74 0.63 7.52
C GLY A 105 9.87 -0.62 7.47
N PRO A 106 8.60 -0.50 7.89
CA PRO A 106 7.64 -1.61 7.92
C PRO A 106 7.09 -1.95 6.53
N VAL A 107 6.52 -3.16 6.44
CA VAL A 107 5.67 -3.61 5.34
C VAL A 107 4.35 -4.09 5.92
N MET A 108 3.22 -3.60 5.40
CA MET A 108 1.87 -3.88 5.90
C MET A 108 0.94 -4.35 4.78
N VAL A 109 -0.18 -4.97 5.14
CA VAL A 109 -1.29 -5.22 4.22
C VAL A 109 -2.61 -4.91 4.89
N TYR A 110 -3.42 -4.10 4.22
CA TYR A 110 -4.81 -3.85 4.59
C TYR A 110 -5.78 -4.51 3.60
N MET A 111 -7.01 -4.74 4.04
CA MET A 111 -8.09 -5.35 3.27
C MET A 111 -9.39 -4.56 3.46
N ALA A 112 -10.14 -4.35 2.36
CA ALA A 112 -11.45 -3.72 2.38
C ALA A 112 -12.38 -4.37 1.33
N PRO A 113 -13.71 -4.45 1.55
CA PRO A 113 -14.66 -4.86 0.52
C PRO A 113 -14.67 -3.83 -0.63
N THR A 114 -14.61 -4.27 -1.89
CA THR A 114 -14.57 -3.36 -3.05
C THR A 114 -15.84 -2.49 -3.14
N THR A 115 -16.98 -2.99 -2.67
CA THR A 115 -18.26 -2.24 -2.60
C THR A 115 -18.25 -1.07 -1.63
N ALA A 116 -17.34 -1.07 -0.64
CA ALA A 116 -17.15 0.05 0.27
C ALA A 116 -16.33 1.20 -0.38
N GLY A 117 -15.63 0.90 -1.48
CA GLY A 117 -14.79 1.84 -2.21
C GLY A 117 -13.54 2.27 -1.43
N SER A 118 -12.92 3.35 -1.90
CA SER A 118 -11.71 3.94 -1.30
C SER A 118 -12.01 4.87 -0.10
N SER A 119 -13.27 5.02 0.30
CA SER A 119 -13.70 6.02 1.29
C SER A 119 -14.27 5.38 2.54
N GLY A 120 -14.12 6.04 3.70
CA GLY A 120 -14.74 5.61 4.95
C GLY A 120 -13.94 4.54 5.73
N LYS A 121 -14.53 4.08 6.83
CA LYS A 121 -13.89 3.25 7.87
C LYS A 121 -13.87 1.76 7.53
N ASN A 122 -13.25 1.41 6.41
CA ASN A 122 -13.42 0.11 5.76
C ASN A 122 -12.11 -0.70 5.62
N TRP A 123 -10.97 -0.12 5.99
CA TRP A 123 -9.67 -0.78 5.89
C TRP A 123 -9.30 -1.51 7.18
N VAL A 124 -9.21 -2.83 7.11
CA VAL A 124 -8.76 -3.70 8.21
C VAL A 124 -7.32 -4.11 7.94
N LYS A 125 -6.42 -3.94 8.91
CA LYS A 125 -5.03 -4.42 8.79
C LYS A 125 -5.03 -5.94 8.96
N ILE A 126 -4.50 -6.68 7.97
CA ILE A 126 -4.47 -8.15 7.96
C ILE A 126 -3.06 -8.73 8.08
N ALA A 127 -2.01 -7.91 7.90
CA ALA A 127 -0.63 -8.28 8.20
C ALA A 127 0.24 -7.04 8.44
N GLU A 128 1.30 -7.21 9.23
CA GLU A 128 2.41 -6.27 9.36
C GLU A 128 3.72 -6.99 9.69
N ASP A 129 4.81 -6.45 9.18
CA ASP A 129 6.19 -6.68 9.63
C ASP A 129 6.84 -5.29 9.79
N GLY A 130 7.79 -5.16 10.72
CA GLY A 130 8.32 -3.88 11.18
C GLY A 130 9.82 -3.90 11.38
N TYR A 131 10.25 -3.85 12.64
CA TYR A 131 11.64 -3.97 13.06
C TYR A 131 11.76 -5.07 14.11
N SER A 132 12.66 -6.02 13.89
CA SER A 132 12.93 -7.12 14.80
C SER A 132 14.41 -7.51 14.73
N ASP A 133 15.05 -7.67 15.89
CA ASP A 133 16.45 -8.13 16.03
C ASP A 133 17.47 -7.46 15.08
N GLY A 134 17.35 -6.15 14.87
CA GLY A 134 18.24 -5.37 14.01
C GLY A 134 17.88 -5.37 12.52
N THR A 135 16.81 -6.07 12.13
CA THR A 135 16.36 -6.23 10.74
C THR A 135 15.04 -5.50 10.52
N TRP A 136 14.90 -4.78 9.41
CA TRP A 136 13.63 -4.18 8.99
C TRP A 136 12.87 -5.07 8.00
N ALA A 137 11.55 -4.94 7.93
CA ALA A 137 10.73 -5.64 6.94
C ALA A 137 11.20 -5.38 5.50
N VAL A 138 11.69 -4.17 5.19
CA VAL A 138 12.31 -3.85 3.89
C VAL A 138 13.62 -4.62 3.63
N ASP A 139 14.42 -4.94 4.65
CA ASP A 139 15.60 -5.81 4.47
C ASP A 139 15.17 -7.23 4.07
N THR A 140 14.12 -7.75 4.72
CA THR A 140 13.50 -9.03 4.37
C THR A 140 12.91 -9.01 2.96
N LEU A 141 12.26 -7.91 2.56
CA LEU A 141 11.68 -7.73 1.22
C LEU A 141 12.76 -7.78 0.12
N ILE A 142 13.86 -7.05 0.30
CA ILE A 142 15.01 -7.05 -0.63
C ILE A 142 15.62 -8.46 -0.69
N ALA A 143 15.86 -9.10 0.46
CA ALA A 143 16.40 -10.46 0.53
C ALA A 143 15.50 -11.50 -0.18
N ASN A 144 14.18 -11.33 -0.10
CA ASN A 144 13.17 -12.16 -0.75
C ASN A 144 12.89 -11.75 -2.22
N ARG A 145 13.67 -10.83 -2.80
CA ARG A 145 13.50 -10.33 -4.16
C ARG A 145 12.09 -9.77 -4.42
N GLY A 146 11.72 -8.79 -3.59
CA GLY A 146 10.45 -8.06 -3.71
C GLY A 146 9.24 -8.76 -3.12
N LYS A 147 9.40 -9.96 -2.55
CA LYS A 147 8.26 -10.81 -2.15
C LYS A 147 7.97 -10.72 -0.66
N HIS A 148 6.73 -10.37 -0.34
CA HIS A 148 6.15 -10.56 0.98
C HIS A 148 4.75 -11.16 0.88
N ASN A 149 4.37 -11.94 1.90
CA ASN A 149 3.24 -12.85 1.84
C ASN A 149 2.17 -12.48 2.87
N ILE A 150 0.92 -12.83 2.57
CA ILE A 150 -0.17 -12.94 3.53
C ILE A 150 -0.91 -14.26 3.32
N THR A 151 -1.57 -14.76 4.36
CA THR A 151 -2.61 -15.78 4.20
C THR A 151 -3.95 -15.07 4.11
N VAL A 152 -4.76 -15.38 3.09
CA VAL A 152 -6.08 -14.77 2.91
C VAL A 152 -6.96 -15.15 4.11
N PRO A 153 -7.53 -14.18 4.86
CA PRO A 153 -8.39 -14.49 6.00
C PRO A 153 -9.67 -15.21 5.56
N ASP A 154 -10.29 -15.99 6.47
CA ASP A 154 -11.52 -16.74 6.21
C ASP A 154 -12.77 -15.83 6.25
N VAL A 155 -12.85 -14.92 5.27
CA VAL A 155 -13.95 -13.97 5.09
C VAL A 155 -15.07 -14.52 4.18
N PRO A 156 -16.28 -13.95 4.24
CA PRO A 156 -17.35 -14.23 3.28
C PRO A 156 -16.94 -14.07 1.81
N ALA A 157 -17.62 -14.77 0.92
CA ALA A 157 -17.34 -14.66 -0.51
C ALA A 157 -17.69 -13.25 -1.04
N GLY A 158 -16.80 -12.65 -1.84
CA GLY A 158 -16.98 -11.27 -2.30
C GLY A 158 -15.78 -10.70 -3.06
N ASP A 159 -15.94 -9.49 -3.58
CA ASP A 159 -14.87 -8.72 -4.22
C ASP A 159 -14.23 -7.78 -3.19
N TYR A 160 -12.91 -7.82 -3.08
CA TYR A 160 -12.09 -7.12 -2.09
C TYR A 160 -10.90 -6.40 -2.73
N LEU A 161 -10.46 -5.31 -2.11
CA LEU A 161 -9.17 -4.68 -2.37
C LEU A 161 -8.18 -5.09 -1.29
N PHE A 162 -7.02 -5.58 -1.68
CA PHE A 162 -5.86 -5.73 -0.79
C PHE A 162 -4.89 -4.59 -1.08
N ARG A 163 -4.42 -3.92 -0.03
CA ARG A 163 -3.54 -2.76 -0.07
C ARG A 163 -2.23 -3.11 0.65
N PRO A 164 -1.24 -3.70 -0.03
CA PRO A 164 0.11 -3.77 0.50
C PRO A 164 0.71 -2.35 0.59
N GLU A 165 1.54 -2.11 1.60
CA GLU A 165 2.16 -0.81 1.86
C GLU A 165 3.58 -0.97 2.41
N ILE A 166 4.50 -0.15 1.93
CA ILE A 166 5.84 0.09 2.50
C ILE A 166 5.87 1.53 3.01
N ILE A 167 6.42 1.75 4.20
CA ILE A 167 6.74 3.10 4.69
C ILE A 167 8.26 3.23 4.80
N ALA A 168 8.91 3.99 3.92
CA ALA A 168 10.34 4.26 4.01
C ALA A 168 10.61 5.44 4.93
N LEU A 169 11.46 5.22 5.94
CA LEU A 169 11.66 6.15 7.06
C LEU A 169 12.94 6.98 6.98
N HIS A 170 13.69 6.91 5.88
CA HIS A 170 15.05 7.48 5.79
C HIS A 170 15.10 9.01 5.90
N GLU A 171 13.97 9.70 5.67
CA GLU A 171 13.73 11.13 5.91
C GLU A 171 12.75 11.40 7.07
N ALA A 172 12.22 10.36 7.72
CA ALA A 172 11.14 10.44 8.72
C ALA A 172 11.55 11.10 10.04
N ASN A 173 12.80 11.53 10.20
CA ASN A 173 13.23 12.39 11.31
C ASN A 173 12.70 13.84 11.20
N THR A 174 11.89 14.15 10.19
CA THR A 174 11.17 15.41 10.01
C THR A 174 9.69 15.13 9.68
N GLU A 175 8.79 16.00 10.12
CA GLU A 175 7.35 15.88 9.83
C GLU A 175 7.09 15.95 8.32
N GLY A 176 6.25 15.05 7.80
CA GLY A 176 6.07 14.86 6.36
C GLY A 176 7.28 14.26 5.64
N GLY A 177 8.29 13.77 6.39
CA GLY A 177 9.50 13.15 5.84
C GLY A 177 9.30 11.70 5.41
N ALA A 178 8.46 10.93 6.11
CA ALA A 178 8.13 9.55 5.74
C ALA A 178 7.58 9.45 4.31
N GLN A 179 7.94 8.36 3.62
CA GLN A 179 7.57 8.10 2.24
C GLN A 179 6.76 6.81 2.16
N PHE A 180 5.54 6.89 1.64
CA PHE A 180 4.59 5.80 1.61
C PHE A 180 4.46 5.27 0.17
N TYR A 181 4.62 3.97 0.00
CA TYR A 181 4.46 3.25 -1.26
C TYR A 181 3.34 2.23 -1.07
N MET A 182 2.27 2.32 -1.86
CA MET A 182 1.13 1.41 -1.80
C MET A 182 0.46 1.33 -3.16
N GLU A 183 -0.33 0.28 -3.35
CA GLU A 183 -1.25 0.10 -4.47
C GLU A 183 -2.47 -0.67 -3.97
N CYS A 184 -3.57 -0.61 -4.72
CA CYS A 184 -4.73 -1.46 -4.45
C CYS A 184 -4.85 -2.57 -5.49
N VAL A 185 -4.87 -3.81 -5.01
CA VAL A 185 -4.91 -5.02 -5.83
C VAL A 185 -6.28 -5.66 -5.74
N GLN A 186 -6.86 -6.03 -6.88
CA GLN A 186 -8.26 -6.48 -6.95
C GLN A 186 -8.36 -8.01 -6.81
N PHE A 187 -9.06 -8.47 -5.78
CA PHE A 187 -9.30 -9.89 -5.50
C PHE A 187 -10.79 -10.22 -5.40
N LYS A 188 -11.12 -11.47 -5.73
CA LYS A 188 -12.41 -12.11 -5.45
C LYS A 188 -12.17 -13.31 -4.56
N VAL A 189 -12.67 -13.25 -3.33
CA VAL A 189 -12.69 -14.41 -2.42
C VAL A 189 -13.86 -15.30 -2.85
N THR A 190 -13.55 -16.58 -3.11
CA THR A 190 -14.48 -17.58 -3.67
C THR A 190 -14.93 -18.64 -2.67
N SER A 191 -14.31 -18.68 -1.49
CA SER A 191 -14.78 -19.41 -0.32
C SER A 191 -15.79 -18.56 0.45
N ASP A 192 -16.80 -19.20 1.05
CA ASP A 192 -17.73 -18.52 1.94
C ASP A 192 -17.27 -18.72 3.39
N GLY A 193 -16.31 -17.88 3.81
CA GLY A 193 -15.70 -17.94 5.15
C GLY A 193 -16.56 -17.29 6.23
N ALA A 194 -16.35 -17.68 7.48
CA ALA A 194 -17.25 -17.31 8.58
C ALA A 194 -16.97 -15.95 9.22
N ASN A 195 -15.82 -15.33 8.94
CA ASN A 195 -15.31 -14.19 9.68
C ASN A 195 -15.53 -12.89 8.90
N THR A 196 -16.67 -12.23 9.13
CA THR A 196 -16.92 -10.89 8.60
C THR A 196 -15.84 -9.91 9.07
N LEU A 197 -15.30 -9.10 8.15
CA LEU A 197 -14.38 -8.02 8.49
C LEU A 197 -15.02 -7.09 9.54
N PRO A 198 -14.31 -6.72 10.63
CA PRO A 198 -14.78 -5.71 11.57
C PRO A 198 -14.80 -4.30 10.93
N ASP A 199 -15.38 -3.34 11.63
CA ASP A 199 -15.21 -1.91 11.31
C ASP A 199 -13.72 -1.58 11.22
N GLY A 200 -13.30 -1.00 10.10
CA GLY A 200 -11.91 -0.67 9.81
C GLY A 200 -11.54 0.77 10.18
N VAL A 201 -10.40 1.22 9.66
CA VAL A 201 -9.97 2.62 9.68
C VAL A 201 -10.22 3.30 8.34
N SER A 202 -10.24 4.63 8.34
CA SER A 202 -10.23 5.43 7.11
C SER A 202 -8.79 5.65 6.66
N LEU A 203 -8.52 5.52 5.37
CA LEU A 203 -7.28 5.97 4.74
C LEU A 203 -7.71 6.92 3.61
N PRO A 204 -7.41 8.24 3.67
CA PRO A 204 -6.75 8.97 4.75
C PRO A 204 -7.54 9.00 6.08
N GLY A 205 -6.82 9.25 7.17
CA GLY A 205 -7.38 9.46 8.52
C GLY A 205 -6.86 8.54 9.63
N ALA A 206 -6.31 7.36 9.29
CA ALA A 206 -5.69 6.44 10.24
C ALA A 206 -4.28 6.86 10.67
N TYR A 207 -3.65 7.75 9.90
CA TYR A 207 -2.28 8.19 10.03
C TYR A 207 -2.22 9.70 10.30
N SER A 208 -1.38 10.10 11.26
CA SER A 208 -0.95 11.48 11.50
C SER A 208 0.50 11.65 11.06
N ALA A 209 0.85 12.81 10.51
CA ALA A 209 2.24 13.15 10.17
C ALA A 209 3.18 13.18 11.39
N THR A 210 2.61 13.17 12.60
CA THR A 210 3.29 13.16 13.90
C THR A 210 3.13 11.84 14.68
N ASP A 211 2.55 10.78 14.08
CA ASP A 211 2.50 9.47 14.74
C ASP A 211 3.93 8.96 15.01
N PRO A 212 4.21 8.28 16.15
CA PRO A 212 5.57 7.85 16.50
C PRO A 212 6.27 6.93 15.49
N GLY A 213 5.51 6.24 14.63
CA GLY A 213 6.06 5.45 13.52
C GLY A 213 6.23 6.22 12.20
N ILE A 214 5.63 7.40 12.09
CA ILE A 214 5.66 8.25 10.89
C ILE A 214 6.67 9.40 11.06
N LEU A 215 6.74 10.00 12.25
CA LEU A 215 7.79 10.92 12.68
C LEU A 215 8.82 10.15 13.51
N PHE A 216 9.69 9.40 12.84
CA PHE A 216 10.62 8.45 13.45
C PHE A 216 12.08 8.69 13.03
N ASN A 217 12.98 8.83 14.00
CA ASN A 217 14.41 9.01 13.76
C ASN A 217 15.19 7.68 13.84
N MET A 218 15.30 6.97 12.72
CA MET A 218 16.07 5.71 12.61
C MET A 218 17.58 5.85 12.86
N TYR A 219 18.11 7.08 12.88
CA TYR A 219 19.53 7.34 13.13
C TYR A 219 19.84 7.62 14.61
N GLY A 220 18.79 7.73 15.44
CA GLY A 220 18.88 7.84 16.89
C GLY A 220 19.02 6.49 17.58
N SER A 221 18.95 6.49 18.91
CA SER A 221 18.85 5.27 19.71
C SER A 221 17.39 4.86 19.89
N PHE A 222 17.05 3.64 19.50
CA PHE A 222 15.75 3.00 19.70
C PHE A 222 15.97 1.49 19.92
N ASP A 223 15.03 0.85 20.61
CA ASP A 223 14.98 -0.60 20.82
C ASP A 223 13.82 -1.28 20.07
N SER A 224 12.86 -0.48 19.62
CA SER A 224 11.58 -0.88 19.07
C SER A 224 11.07 0.16 18.08
N TYR A 225 10.18 -0.24 17.18
CA TYR A 225 9.52 0.63 16.21
C TYR A 225 7.99 0.45 16.30
N PRO A 226 7.22 1.52 16.58
CA PRO A 226 5.77 1.44 16.64
C PRO A 226 5.17 1.51 15.23
N ILE A 227 4.71 0.38 14.70
CA ILE A 227 4.09 0.31 13.37
C ILE A 227 2.80 1.16 13.34
N PRO A 228 2.62 2.09 12.37
CA PRO A 228 1.45 2.96 12.31
C PRO A 228 0.11 2.24 12.09
N GLY A 229 -0.99 2.90 12.46
CA GLY A 229 -2.36 2.43 12.22
C GLY A 229 -2.89 1.46 13.29
N PRO A 230 -4.00 0.73 13.01
CA PRO A 230 -4.59 -0.23 13.95
C PRO A 230 -3.71 -1.47 14.12
N SER A 231 -3.97 -2.29 15.15
CA SER A 231 -3.40 -3.63 15.25
C SER A 231 -3.87 -4.54 14.11
N VAL A 232 -3.09 -5.56 13.77
CA VAL A 232 -3.54 -6.65 12.89
C VAL A 232 -4.80 -7.31 13.46
N TRP A 233 -5.77 -7.57 12.58
CA TRP A 233 -6.96 -8.35 12.91
C TRP A 233 -6.63 -9.83 13.04
N ASP A 234 -7.08 -10.44 14.12
CA ASP A 234 -6.83 -11.85 14.47
C ASP A 234 -7.57 -12.87 13.60
N GLY A 235 -8.49 -12.42 12.73
CA GLY A 235 -9.26 -13.28 11.84
C GLY A 235 -10.33 -14.13 12.53
N THR A 236 -10.60 -13.96 13.84
CA THR A 236 -11.48 -14.86 14.62
C THR A 236 -12.78 -14.20 15.13
N SER A 237 -13.07 -12.97 14.69
CA SER A 237 -14.07 -12.12 15.33
C SER A 237 -15.38 -12.00 14.56
N SER A 238 -16.37 -12.85 14.89
CA SER A 238 -17.78 -12.55 14.63
C SER A 238 -18.30 -11.47 15.59
N GLY A 239 -17.95 -10.21 15.34
CA GLY A 239 -18.60 -9.00 15.88
C GLY A 239 -18.74 -8.85 17.40
N SER A 240 -17.82 -8.12 18.03
CA SER A 240 -18.13 -7.22 19.17
C SER A 240 -17.01 -6.19 19.36
N ALA A 241 -17.36 -4.91 19.29
CA ALA A 241 -16.41 -3.82 19.47
C ALA A 241 -15.92 -3.76 20.93
N SER A 242 -14.65 -4.11 21.16
CA SER A 242 -13.97 -3.80 22.43
C SER A 242 -13.48 -2.36 22.39
N SER A 243 -14.31 -1.44 22.89
CA SER A 243 -13.92 -0.05 23.12
C SER A 243 -12.87 0.02 24.23
N SER A 244 -11.60 0.06 23.86
CA SER A 244 -10.50 0.37 24.77
C SER A 244 -10.56 1.83 25.20
N SER A 245 -11.41 2.12 26.19
CA SER A 245 -11.50 3.45 26.81
C SER A 245 -10.16 3.81 27.44
N SER A 246 -9.50 4.82 26.87
CA SER A 246 -8.26 5.39 27.40
C SER A 246 -8.49 5.91 28.83
N SER A 247 -7.91 5.23 29.82
CA SER A 247 -7.95 5.63 31.22
C SER A 247 -7.06 6.85 31.46
N SER A 248 -7.59 8.04 31.21
CA SER A 248 -6.93 9.31 31.54
C SER A 248 -6.91 9.50 33.06
N SER A 249 -5.75 9.29 33.67
CA SER A 249 -5.49 9.60 35.08
C SER A 249 -5.46 11.11 35.29
N SER A 250 -6.50 11.67 35.92
CA SER A 250 -6.54 13.07 36.35
C SER A 250 -6.71 13.18 37.87
N SER A 251 -5.97 14.13 38.45
CA SER A 251 -5.63 14.18 39.88
C SER A 251 -6.77 14.71 40.76
N SER A 252 -6.81 14.23 42.01
CA SER A 252 -7.81 14.65 43.01
C SER A 252 -7.66 16.10 43.46
N SER A 253 -8.79 16.77 43.69
CA SER A 253 -8.94 17.88 44.65
C SER A 253 -10.40 17.94 45.13
N ALA A 254 -10.62 18.39 46.36
CA ALA A 254 -11.78 17.98 47.17
C ALA A 254 -12.75 19.12 47.55
N ALA A 255 -13.87 18.71 48.19
CA ALA A 255 -14.91 19.50 48.86
C ALA A 255 -15.93 20.21 47.93
N ALA A 256 -17.20 20.41 48.31
CA ALA A 256 -17.86 20.17 49.62
C ALA A 256 -19.28 19.58 49.47
N ALA A 257 -19.85 19.08 50.57
CA ALA A 257 -21.17 18.45 50.62
C ALA A 257 -22.32 19.45 50.86
N VAL A 258 -23.54 19.05 50.47
CA VAL A 258 -24.78 19.35 51.21
C VAL A 258 -25.77 18.18 51.10
N VAL A 259 -26.63 18.05 52.10
CA VAL A 259 -27.47 16.88 52.39
C VAL A 259 -28.95 17.21 52.14
N ALA A 260 -29.74 16.27 51.59
CA ALA A 260 -31.19 16.24 51.79
C ALA A 260 -31.75 14.80 51.69
N THR A 261 -32.60 14.44 52.64
CA THR A 261 -33.12 13.09 52.92
C THR A 261 -34.59 12.94 52.47
N SER A 262 -35.01 11.72 52.07
CA SER A 262 -36.33 11.04 52.32
C SER A 262 -36.66 10.09 51.16
N SER A 263 -36.87 8.78 51.35
CA SER A 263 -38.05 8.08 51.94
C SER A 263 -39.34 8.32 51.13
N SER A 264 -40.18 7.34 50.74
CA SER A 264 -40.44 5.95 51.19
C SER A 264 -41.18 5.15 50.09
N SER A 265 -40.84 3.88 49.80
CA SER A 265 -41.55 2.63 50.20
C SER A 265 -43.08 2.51 49.97
N SER A 266 -43.52 1.48 49.21
CA SER A 266 -44.53 0.44 49.58
C SER A 266 -45.54 0.00 48.48
N SER A 267 -45.38 -1.27 48.06
CA SER A 267 -46.40 -2.36 47.95
C SER A 267 -47.76 -2.23 47.24
N ALA A 268 -48.02 -3.26 46.39
CA ALA A 268 -49.24 -4.11 46.24
C ALA A 268 -49.57 -4.34 44.74
N SER A 269 -49.58 -5.52 44.11
CA SER A 269 -50.00 -6.91 44.42
C SER A 269 -51.47 -7.24 44.13
N ILE A 270 -51.74 -7.76 42.91
CA ILE A 270 -52.84 -8.62 42.43
C ILE A 270 -52.43 -9.10 41.02
N GLU A 271 -52.77 -10.27 40.47
CA GLU A 271 -53.43 -11.48 40.99
C GLU A 271 -52.92 -12.70 40.16
N ALA A 272 -53.17 -13.93 40.60
CA ALA A 272 -52.68 -15.13 39.91
C ALA A 272 -53.82 -15.98 39.30
N VAL A 273 -53.57 -16.61 38.14
CA VAL A 273 -54.35 -17.76 37.66
C VAL A 273 -53.38 -18.89 37.27
N THR A 274 -53.68 -20.10 37.72
CA THR A 274 -52.82 -21.29 37.64
C THR A 274 -53.47 -22.40 36.83
N THR A 275 -52.71 -23.12 36.00
CA THR A 275 -52.85 -24.55 35.64
C THR A 275 -51.60 -24.93 34.83
N LYS A 276 -50.65 -25.76 35.29
CA LYS A 276 -50.67 -27.23 35.50
C LYS A 276 -51.00 -28.00 34.20
N GLY A 277 -50.15 -28.88 33.65
CA GLY A 277 -48.81 -29.36 34.04
C GLY A 277 -48.40 -30.62 33.24
N ALA A 278 -47.32 -31.32 33.66
CA ALA A 278 -46.68 -32.52 33.06
C ALA A 278 -45.74 -32.26 31.86
N VAL A 279 -44.43 -32.53 31.88
CA VAL A 279 -43.64 -33.81 31.97
C VAL A 279 -43.99 -34.80 30.83
N ALA A 280 -43.08 -35.42 30.07
CA ALA A 280 -41.60 -35.46 30.03
C ALA A 280 -41.13 -35.57 28.54
N ALA A 281 -39.89 -35.85 28.11
CA ALA A 281 -38.67 -36.35 28.76
C ALA A 281 -37.36 -35.98 28.01
N VAL A 282 -36.25 -36.59 28.43
CA VAL A 282 -34.86 -36.52 27.92
C VAL A 282 -34.63 -37.28 26.60
N SER A 283 -33.72 -36.76 25.75
CA SER A 283 -32.74 -37.58 25.04
C SER A 283 -31.44 -36.81 24.82
N THR A 284 -30.36 -37.30 25.44
CA THR A 284 -28.99 -36.80 25.31
C THR A 284 -28.26 -37.53 24.18
N ALA A 285 -27.50 -36.79 23.37
CA ALA A 285 -26.42 -37.34 22.55
C ALA A 285 -25.20 -36.41 22.71
N ALA A 286 -24.10 -36.95 23.21
CA ALA A 286 -22.92 -36.17 23.55
C ALA A 286 -22.08 -35.80 22.32
N ALA A 287 -21.60 -34.56 22.27
CA ALA A 287 -20.59 -34.15 21.31
C ALA A 287 -19.22 -34.75 21.68
N VAL A 288 -18.53 -35.33 20.70
CA VAL A 288 -17.11 -35.70 20.82
C VAL A 288 -16.32 -34.63 20.08
N ALA A 289 -15.64 -33.75 20.82
CA ALA A 289 -14.78 -32.74 20.25
C ALA A 289 -13.36 -33.29 20.02
N PRO A 290 -12.80 -33.21 18.79
CA PRO A 290 -11.38 -33.38 18.58
C PRO A 290 -10.65 -32.07 18.92
N THR A 291 -9.95 -32.03 20.05
CA THR A 291 -9.05 -30.92 20.38
C THR A 291 -7.83 -30.98 19.47
N THR A 292 -7.83 -30.18 18.40
CA THR A 292 -6.63 -29.89 17.61
C THR A 292 -6.27 -28.42 17.82
N THR A 293 -5.21 -28.19 18.59
CA THR A 293 -4.64 -26.85 18.79
C THR A 293 -3.96 -26.42 17.50
N ALA A 294 -4.71 -25.77 16.60
CA ALA A 294 -4.15 -25.12 15.43
C ALA A 294 -3.31 -23.93 15.91
N ALA A 295 -1.99 -23.99 15.68
CA ALA A 295 -1.12 -22.84 15.86
C ALA A 295 -1.47 -21.79 14.80
N ALA A 296 -1.48 -20.51 15.19
CA ALA A 296 -1.73 -19.40 14.28
C ALA A 296 -0.69 -19.40 13.13
N PRO A 297 -1.10 -19.16 11.87
CA PRO A 297 -0.17 -19.08 10.75
C PRO A 297 0.75 -17.87 10.93
N THR A 298 2.04 -18.12 11.08
CA THR A 298 3.06 -17.06 11.16
C THR A 298 3.21 -16.46 9.76
N THR A 299 2.75 -15.22 9.57
CA THR A 299 2.55 -14.60 8.25
C THR A 299 3.84 -14.30 7.46
N PHE A 300 5.01 -14.40 8.09
CA PHE A 300 6.32 -14.16 7.47
C PHE A 300 7.24 -15.37 7.67
N ALA A 301 7.05 -16.42 6.89
CA ALA A 301 7.87 -17.63 6.94
C ALA A 301 9.17 -17.49 6.12
N THR A 302 10.28 -17.10 6.77
CA THR A 302 11.61 -17.06 6.16
C THR A 302 12.16 -18.49 5.95
N ALA A 303 11.88 -19.10 4.80
CA ALA A 303 12.39 -20.43 4.45
C ALA A 303 13.67 -20.36 3.61
N VAL A 304 14.83 -20.16 4.25
CA VAL A 304 16.15 -20.32 3.60
C VAL A 304 16.96 -21.39 4.31
N ALA A 305 17.06 -22.58 3.70
CA ALA A 305 17.88 -23.67 4.19
C ALA A 305 19.39 -23.36 4.01
N SER A 306 20.08 -23.08 5.12
CA SER A 306 21.52 -22.82 5.11
C SER A 306 22.32 -24.11 4.88
N THR A 307 23.09 -24.17 3.79
CA THR A 307 24.20 -25.12 3.66
C THR A 307 25.52 -24.38 3.51
N LYS A 308 26.38 -24.49 4.53
CA LYS A 308 27.71 -23.87 4.53
C LYS A 308 28.64 -24.61 3.57
N LYS A 309 29.37 -23.88 2.73
CA LYS A 309 30.84 -24.05 2.69
C LYS A 309 31.57 -22.81 2.18
N ALA A 310 32.35 -22.19 3.08
CA ALA A 310 33.38 -21.24 2.68
C ALA A 310 34.59 -22.00 2.13
N THR A 311 35.21 -21.49 1.07
CA THR A 311 36.61 -21.78 0.71
C THR A 311 37.18 -20.59 -0.05
N ALA A 312 38.18 -19.93 0.52
CA ALA A 312 38.92 -18.87 -0.15
C ALA A 312 40.12 -19.45 -0.92
N CYS A 313 40.50 -18.85 -2.04
CA CYS A 313 41.90 -18.83 -2.47
C CYS A 313 42.23 -17.65 -3.41
N ARG A 314 43.51 -17.29 -3.43
CA ARG A 314 44.05 -16.06 -4.04
C ARG A 314 44.51 -16.24 -5.50
N ASN A 315 44.18 -15.24 -6.31
CA ASN A 315 45.05 -14.50 -7.24
C ASN A 315 46.22 -15.25 -7.98
N LYS A 316 46.16 -15.30 -9.34
CA LYS A 316 47.37 -15.10 -10.16
C LYS A 316 47.11 -14.62 -11.62
N THR A 317 47.67 -13.45 -11.89
CA THR A 317 48.04 -12.73 -13.12
C THR A 317 48.23 -13.45 -14.49
N LYS A 318 47.81 -12.72 -15.55
CA LYS A 318 48.53 -12.33 -16.81
C LYS A 318 48.28 -13.07 -18.15
N SER A 319 48.03 -12.25 -19.18
CA SER A 319 48.31 -12.44 -20.64
C SER A 319 47.56 -13.55 -21.41
N SER A 320 47.23 -13.40 -22.72
CA SER A 320 47.25 -12.22 -23.63
C SER A 320 46.56 -12.50 -24.98
N SER A 321 46.18 -11.41 -25.67
CA SER A 321 46.18 -11.17 -27.13
C SER A 321 45.24 -11.89 -28.13
N ALA A 322 44.55 -11.05 -28.93
CA ALA A 322 44.22 -11.19 -30.38
C ALA A 322 43.18 -12.27 -30.80
N SER A 323 42.37 -12.14 -31.87
CA SER A 323 42.07 -11.08 -32.88
C SER A 323 40.88 -11.56 -33.75
N ALA A 324 40.17 -10.80 -34.61
CA ALA A 324 39.95 -9.35 -34.80
C ALA A 324 38.85 -9.12 -35.88
N ALA A 325 38.33 -7.87 -36.00
CA ALA A 325 37.46 -7.33 -37.08
C ALA A 325 36.00 -7.89 -37.18
N ALA A 326 34.90 -7.14 -37.40
CA ALA A 326 34.57 -5.78 -37.88
C ALA A 326 33.85 -5.74 -39.25
N SER A 327 32.56 -5.34 -39.24
CA SER A 327 31.83 -4.50 -40.22
C SER A 327 30.34 -4.53 -39.82
N ALA A 328 29.60 -3.44 -39.57
CA ALA A 328 29.51 -2.08 -40.11
C ALA A 328 28.42 -1.91 -41.20
N VAL A 329 27.47 -1.03 -40.86
CA VAL A 329 26.52 -0.25 -41.69
C VAL A 329 25.58 -0.95 -42.69
N ALA A 330 24.27 -0.75 -42.46
CA ALA A 330 23.38 -0.15 -43.47
C ALA A 330 22.19 0.55 -42.77
N GLU A 331 22.15 1.88 -42.87
CA GLU A 331 21.00 2.73 -42.52
C GLU A 331 20.21 2.98 -43.82
N THR A 332 18.87 2.90 -43.80
CA THR A 332 18.02 3.56 -44.82
C THR A 332 16.61 3.81 -44.26
N THR A 333 16.11 5.00 -44.56
CA THR A 333 14.82 5.59 -44.20
C THR A 333 13.63 5.00 -44.97
N SER A 334 12.41 5.06 -44.41
CA SER A 334 11.38 6.03 -44.86
C SER A 334 9.96 5.74 -44.35
N SER A 335 9.33 6.83 -43.91
CA SER A 335 7.89 7.10 -43.73
C SER A 335 6.89 6.31 -44.59
N THR A 336 5.73 5.99 -44.01
CA THR A 336 4.45 6.50 -44.54
C THR A 336 3.40 6.63 -43.44
N ALA A 337 2.77 7.81 -43.34
CA ALA A 337 1.61 8.03 -42.49
C ALA A 337 0.31 7.84 -43.29
N ALA A 338 -0.71 7.27 -42.68
CA ALA A 338 -2.07 7.23 -43.24
C ALA A 338 -3.07 7.60 -42.14
N ALA A 339 -3.58 8.84 -42.19
CA ALA A 339 -4.67 9.27 -41.35
C ALA A 339 -6.00 8.79 -41.96
N VAL A 340 -6.88 8.22 -41.13
CA VAL A 340 -8.27 7.93 -41.49
C VAL A 340 -9.16 8.80 -40.63
N ALA A 341 -9.87 9.73 -41.26
CA ALA A 341 -10.91 10.51 -40.60
C ALA A 341 -12.17 9.65 -40.44
N VAL A 342 -12.81 9.72 -39.27
CA VAL A 342 -14.16 9.19 -39.06
C VAL A 342 -15.03 10.33 -38.53
N GLU A 343 -16.10 10.59 -39.26
CA GLU A 343 -17.12 11.60 -38.96
C GLU A 343 -18.08 11.05 -37.90
N THR A 344 -18.57 11.89 -36.99
CA THR A 344 -19.65 11.52 -36.06
C THR A 344 -20.54 12.74 -35.80
N THR A 345 -21.85 12.52 -35.91
CA THR A 345 -22.90 13.54 -35.89
C THR A 345 -23.68 13.56 -34.57
N ALA A 346 -24.42 14.67 -34.37
CA ALA A 346 -25.55 14.86 -33.45
C ALA A 346 -25.28 15.22 -31.96
N ALA A 347 -25.24 16.54 -31.72
CA ALA A 347 -26.24 17.28 -30.92
C ALA A 347 -26.55 16.89 -29.44
N ALA A 348 -25.94 17.67 -28.55
CA ALA A 348 -26.57 18.48 -27.48
C ALA A 348 -27.77 17.94 -26.65
N ALA A 349 -27.53 17.81 -25.34
CA ALA A 349 -28.46 18.19 -24.29
C ALA A 349 -27.70 18.96 -23.19
N ALA A 350 -28.27 20.03 -22.64
CA ALA A 350 -27.56 20.98 -21.78
C ALA A 350 -27.89 20.81 -20.29
N SER A 351 -26.93 21.15 -19.41
CA SER A 351 -27.18 21.96 -18.19
C SER A 351 -25.89 22.43 -17.48
N SER A 352 -25.95 23.66 -16.95
CA SER A 352 -25.07 24.24 -15.92
C SER A 352 -23.56 24.19 -16.13
N ALA A 353 -23.04 25.10 -16.97
CA ALA A 353 -21.66 25.56 -16.87
C ALA A 353 -21.50 26.50 -15.66
N SER A 354 -20.39 26.36 -14.91
CA SER A 354 -19.93 27.37 -13.97
C SER A 354 -18.51 27.79 -14.37
N SER A 355 -18.36 29.07 -14.73
CA SER A 355 -17.13 29.60 -15.32
C SER A 355 -16.09 29.91 -14.24
N ALA A 356 -15.07 29.08 -14.11
CA ALA A 356 -13.87 29.38 -13.32
C ALA A 356 -12.80 30.06 -14.20
N SER A 357 -13.05 31.32 -14.58
CA SER A 357 -12.03 32.19 -15.21
C SER A 357 -10.99 32.60 -14.16
N GLY A 358 -10.09 31.67 -13.86
CA GLY A 358 -9.01 31.85 -12.88
C GLY A 358 -7.63 31.59 -13.48
N THR A 359 -6.61 31.99 -12.74
CA THR A 359 -5.21 31.68 -13.04
C THR A 359 -4.78 30.52 -12.14
N ALA A 360 -4.25 29.46 -12.73
CA ALA A 360 -3.79 28.26 -12.02
C ALA A 360 -2.56 28.56 -11.17
N GLY A 361 -2.59 28.13 -9.92
CA GLY A 361 -1.49 28.25 -8.96
C GLY A 361 -0.24 27.47 -9.34
N LYS A 362 0.81 27.62 -8.52
CA LYS A 362 2.07 26.90 -8.71
C LYS A 362 1.81 25.39 -8.64
N TYR A 363 2.27 24.63 -9.64
CA TYR A 363 2.01 23.19 -9.78
C TYR A 363 0.53 22.78 -9.95
N GLU A 364 -0.41 23.71 -10.14
CA GLU A 364 -1.80 23.36 -10.42
C GLU A 364 -2.01 22.94 -11.89
N ARG A 365 -3.11 22.22 -12.15
CA ARG A 365 -3.50 21.82 -13.50
C ARG A 365 -3.97 23.03 -14.30
N CYS A 366 -3.36 23.23 -15.46
CA CYS A 366 -3.62 24.33 -16.38
C CYS A 366 -4.13 23.86 -17.76
N GLY A 367 -4.42 22.57 -17.93
CA GLY A 367 -4.85 22.06 -19.22
C GLY A 367 -5.03 20.55 -19.32
N GLY A 368 -5.30 20.12 -20.56
CA GLY A 368 -5.59 18.75 -20.96
C GLY A 368 -6.95 18.62 -21.65
N GLN A 369 -7.13 17.57 -22.47
CA GLN A 369 -8.41 17.22 -23.07
C GLN A 369 -9.49 17.05 -21.99
N GLY A 370 -10.63 17.72 -22.20
CA GLY A 370 -11.75 17.74 -21.25
C GLY A 370 -11.58 18.69 -20.04
N TRP A 371 -10.45 19.41 -19.92
CA TRP A 371 -10.27 20.39 -18.84
C TRP A 371 -11.09 21.66 -19.08
N THR A 372 -11.84 22.08 -18.06
CA THR A 372 -12.71 23.28 -18.08
C THR A 372 -12.32 24.34 -17.05
N GLY A 373 -11.23 24.12 -16.31
CA GLY A 373 -10.70 25.06 -15.33
C GLY A 373 -9.71 26.08 -15.93
N ALA A 374 -8.89 26.66 -15.08
CA ALA A 374 -7.87 27.64 -15.45
C ALA A 374 -6.93 27.12 -16.57
N THR A 375 -6.64 27.96 -17.57
CA THR A 375 -5.75 27.63 -18.70
C THR A 375 -4.47 28.46 -18.75
N THR A 376 -4.33 29.44 -17.85
CA THR A 376 -3.16 30.29 -17.67
C THR A 376 -2.59 30.10 -16.27
N CYS A 377 -1.27 30.13 -16.14
CA CYS A 377 -0.56 29.98 -14.86
C CYS A 377 -0.23 31.33 -14.22
N VAL A 378 0.02 31.32 -12.90
CA VAL A 378 0.47 32.51 -12.15
C VAL A 378 1.73 33.12 -12.74
N ASP A 379 1.94 34.43 -12.55
CA ASP A 379 3.06 35.16 -13.13
C ASP A 379 4.42 34.48 -12.85
N GLY A 380 5.22 34.32 -13.91
CA GLY A 380 6.49 33.58 -13.89
C GLY A 380 6.37 32.07 -14.14
N TRP A 381 5.15 31.52 -14.28
CA TRP A 381 4.92 30.08 -14.48
C TRP A 381 4.36 29.80 -15.88
N THR A 382 4.81 28.70 -16.48
CA THR A 382 4.40 28.28 -17.83
C THR A 382 3.54 27.03 -17.74
N CYS A 383 2.45 26.99 -18.51
CA CYS A 383 1.61 25.79 -18.60
C CYS A 383 2.30 24.73 -19.47
N LYS A 384 2.94 23.74 -18.84
CA LYS A 384 3.60 22.64 -19.53
C LYS A 384 2.63 21.48 -19.74
N GLN A 385 2.43 21.08 -20.99
CA GLN A 385 1.72 19.86 -21.32
C GLN A 385 2.61 18.64 -21.04
N TRP A 386 2.08 17.66 -20.30
CA TRP A 386 2.76 16.40 -20.02
C TRP A 386 2.20 15.25 -20.87
N ASN A 387 0.89 15.24 -21.12
CA ASN A 387 0.22 14.30 -22.01
C ASN A 387 -1.06 14.94 -22.61
N PRO A 388 -1.81 14.28 -23.52
CA PRO A 388 -3.03 14.86 -24.11
C PRO A 388 -4.10 15.27 -23.09
N TYR A 389 -4.17 14.62 -21.92
CA TYR A 389 -5.19 14.82 -20.89
C TYR A 389 -4.74 15.70 -19.72
N TYR A 390 -3.45 16.07 -19.63
CA TYR A 390 -2.91 16.80 -18.49
C TYR A 390 -1.79 17.79 -18.84
N SER A 391 -1.99 19.04 -18.42
CA SER A 391 -0.97 20.10 -18.40
C SER A 391 -0.91 20.74 -17.00
N GLN A 392 0.29 21.13 -16.56
CA GLN A 392 0.55 21.66 -15.22
C GLN A 392 1.38 22.94 -15.28
N CYS A 393 1.16 23.85 -14.34
CA CYS A 393 2.01 25.02 -14.16
C CYS A 393 3.39 24.61 -13.62
N VAL A 394 4.44 24.91 -14.36
CA VAL A 394 5.84 24.72 -13.95
C VAL A 394 6.58 26.05 -13.92
N GLU A 395 7.64 26.12 -13.12
CA GLU A 395 8.50 27.30 -13.05
C GLU A 395 9.16 27.54 -14.42
N SER A 396 9.16 28.79 -14.89
CA SER A 396 9.80 29.15 -16.16
C SER A 396 11.30 29.33 -15.94
N ALA A 397 12.09 28.48 -16.59
CA ALA A 397 13.56 28.47 -16.51
C ALA A 397 14.23 29.63 -17.26
#